data_AF-A0A558IU17-F1
#
_entry.id   AF-A0A558IU17-F1
#
_cell.length_a   1.000
_cell.length_b   1.000
_cell.length_c   1.000
_cell.angle_alpha   90.00
_cell.angle_beta   90.00
_cell.angle_gamma   90.00
#
_symmetry.space_group_name_H-M   'P 1'
#
loop_
_entity.id
_entity.type
_entity.pdbx_description
1 polymer ?
#
loop_
_entity_poly.entity_id
_entity_poly.type
_entity_poly.pdbx_seq_one_letter_code
_entity_poly.pdbx_strand_id
1 'polypeptide(L)'
;MGFFKVVAGLLAAGGVSYGAYAVLGPDSSDDVITVQNVIDGDTIDVAQDGETTRIRLLNIDTPEMGKECLAEEAKQYLAGLLPVGTVVTLEYDDEREDKYGRTLAGVFKESSLINASVAEEGFAVPMKVGSNTRFFSEVSAAADRARAAGKGINSAGPECSFGDDSAYQSFQDARSAVYEARQFHFNDMWNDEQLDKARSHATRLAIAKLAVTKLEKAMAEQSEFQKEAFGKEQAKLLDELKKDATERKESLDREISSANEEREKKRAEEEAARKAAETARRAEQEAQQAAPAYQAPAAPAPSNPVDNYTGCRAYNGNYAMTSIDKKGRPYAKIDCTTRVQIG
;
A
#
# COMPACT_ATOMS: atom_id res chain seq x y z
N MET A 1 -54.04 114.27 25.63
CA MET A 1 -52.63 113.85 25.43
C MET A 1 -52.62 112.91 24.23
N GLY A 2 -52.05 113.14 23.05
CA GLY A 2 -51.29 114.22 22.44
C GLY A 2 -50.75 113.70 21.10
N PHE A 3 -51.29 114.21 19.99
CA PHE A 3 -50.70 114.49 18.66
C PHE A 3 -49.95 113.43 17.79
N PHE A 4 -50.44 113.29 16.53
CA PHE A 4 -49.74 113.31 15.21
C PHE A 4 -48.77 112.15 14.84
N LYS A 5 -48.96 111.38 13.74
CA LYS A 5 -48.84 111.60 12.26
C LYS A 5 -47.62 110.82 11.68
N VAL A 6 -47.91 109.99 10.66
CA VAL A 6 -47.23 109.69 9.38
C VAL A 6 -45.70 109.83 9.25
N VAL A 7 -45.04 108.83 8.61
CA VAL A 7 -44.20 108.92 7.37
C VAL A 7 -43.12 107.82 7.33
N ALA A 8 -42.96 107.26 6.13
CA ALA A 8 -41.96 106.29 5.67
C ALA A 8 -40.49 106.78 5.72
N GLY A 9 -39.53 105.86 5.71
CA GLY A 9 -38.13 106.22 5.41
C GLY A 9 -37.09 105.11 5.52
N LEU A 10 -36.57 104.72 4.34
CA LEU A 10 -35.15 104.53 3.98
C LEU A 10 -34.27 103.39 4.55
N LEU A 11 -33.83 102.57 3.58
CA LEU A 11 -32.52 101.91 3.36
C LEU A 11 -31.36 102.23 4.32
N ALA A 12 -30.66 101.18 4.75
CA ALA A 12 -29.20 101.18 4.86
C ALA A 12 -28.63 99.75 4.78
N ALA A 13 -27.73 99.54 3.83
CA ALA A 13 -26.88 98.35 3.71
C ALA A 13 -25.84 98.34 4.85
N GLY A 14 -25.65 97.18 5.48
CA GLY A 14 -24.59 96.94 6.45
C GLY A 14 -24.05 95.53 6.26
N GLY A 15 -22.81 95.43 5.80
CA GLY A 15 -22.13 94.15 5.56
C GLY A 15 -22.02 93.33 6.84
N VAL A 16 -22.29 92.02 6.71
CA VAL A 16 -21.99 91.04 7.75
C VAL A 16 -20.84 90.19 7.24
N SER A 17 -19.72 90.37 7.92
CA SER A 17 -18.50 89.59 7.86
C SER A 17 -18.75 88.08 7.78
N TYR A 18 -18.07 87.41 6.85
CA TYR A 18 -17.85 85.97 6.88
C TYR A 18 -17.10 85.62 8.18
N GLY A 19 -17.85 85.20 9.20
CA GLY A 19 -17.28 84.50 10.34
C GLY A 19 -16.88 83.11 9.89
N ALA A 20 -15.59 82.90 9.69
CA ALA A 20 -15.02 81.55 9.59
C ALA A 20 -15.20 80.89 10.96
N TYR A 21 -16.27 80.13 11.12
CA TYR A 21 -16.36 79.14 12.18
C TYR A 21 -15.41 78.01 11.82
N ALA A 22 -14.19 78.07 12.35
CA ALA A 22 -13.35 76.88 12.45
C ALA A 22 -14.09 75.91 13.39
N VAL A 23 -14.83 74.98 12.79
CA VAL A 23 -15.27 73.77 13.47
C VAL A 23 -14.00 72.98 13.77
N LEU A 24 -13.41 73.24 14.93
CA LEU A 24 -12.47 72.31 15.54
C LEU A 24 -13.31 71.09 15.93
N GLY A 25 -13.40 70.14 15.01
CA GLY A 25 -13.85 68.79 15.34
C GLY A 25 -12.90 68.19 16.38
N PRO A 26 -13.36 67.27 17.23
CA PRO A 26 -12.47 66.59 18.16
C PRO A 26 -11.46 65.75 17.37
N ASP A 27 -10.19 66.17 17.40
CA ASP A 27 -9.02 65.33 17.08
C ASP A 27 -8.90 64.25 18.16
N SER A 28 -9.68 63.19 17.98
CA SER A 28 -9.42 61.90 18.61
C SER A 28 -10.08 60.84 17.74
N SER A 29 -9.54 60.63 16.53
CA SER A 29 -9.60 59.29 15.98
C SER A 29 -8.84 58.42 16.96
N ASP A 30 -9.54 57.56 17.71
CA ASP A 30 -8.89 56.33 18.16
C ASP A 30 -8.29 55.71 16.90
N ASP A 31 -6.96 55.61 16.81
CA ASP A 31 -6.24 55.23 15.58
C ASP A 31 -6.85 53.96 14.99
N VAL A 32 -7.63 54.13 13.91
CA VAL A 32 -8.41 53.04 13.34
C VAL A 32 -7.47 52.13 12.59
N ILE A 33 -7.27 50.92 13.11
CA ILE A 33 -6.44 49.90 12.47
C ILE A 33 -7.30 49.15 11.44
N THR A 34 -6.88 49.16 10.17
CA THR A 34 -7.61 48.50 9.08
C THR A 34 -6.77 47.49 8.34
N VAL A 35 -7.33 46.35 7.97
CA VAL A 35 -6.62 45.31 7.20
C VAL A 35 -6.38 45.81 5.77
N GLN A 36 -5.13 45.83 5.32
CA GLN A 36 -4.77 46.15 3.93
C GLN A 36 -4.57 44.91 3.08
N ASN A 37 -4.00 43.85 3.66
CA ASN A 37 -3.66 42.64 2.92
C ASN A 37 -3.59 41.41 3.85
N VAL A 38 -3.84 40.23 3.28
CA VAL A 38 -3.66 38.93 3.95
C VAL A 38 -2.55 38.19 3.22
N ILE A 39 -1.45 37.96 3.93
CA ILE A 39 -0.21 37.42 3.35
C ILE A 39 -0.31 35.90 3.22
N ASP A 40 -0.63 35.23 4.33
CA ASP A 40 -0.79 33.79 4.50
C ASP A 40 -1.83 33.50 5.62
N GLY A 41 -1.83 32.28 6.18
CA GLY A 41 -2.81 31.85 7.19
C GLY A 41 -2.67 32.50 8.56
N ASP A 42 -1.55 33.17 8.87
CA ASP A 42 -1.29 33.78 10.17
C ASP A 42 -0.59 35.15 10.11
N THR A 43 -0.48 35.73 8.92
CA THR A 43 0.16 37.02 8.71
C THR A 43 -0.73 37.96 7.90
N ILE A 44 -0.95 39.17 8.41
CA ILE A 44 -1.70 40.24 7.76
C ILE A 44 -0.88 41.54 7.72
N ASP A 45 -1.16 42.40 6.77
CA ASP A 45 -0.70 43.80 6.79
C ASP A 45 -1.88 44.70 7.16
N VAL A 46 -1.65 45.62 8.10
CA VAL A 46 -2.65 46.58 8.57
C VAL A 46 -2.19 48.02 8.31
N ALA A 47 -3.14 48.94 8.12
CA ALA A 47 -2.94 50.38 8.10
C ALA A 47 -3.24 50.95 9.48
N GLN A 48 -2.35 51.80 10.00
CA GLN A 48 -2.60 52.67 11.12
C GLN A 48 -1.89 54.00 10.84
N ASP A 49 -2.61 55.13 10.92
CA ASP A 49 -2.08 56.49 10.71
C ASP A 49 -1.29 56.71 9.40
N GLY A 50 -1.71 56.00 8.35
CA GLY A 50 -1.05 56.04 7.04
C GLY A 50 0.22 55.19 6.94
N GLU A 51 0.61 54.48 7.99
CA GLU A 51 1.69 53.50 7.99
C GLU A 51 1.14 52.08 7.81
N THR A 52 1.88 51.25 7.07
CA THR A 52 1.56 49.82 6.91
C THR A 52 2.47 48.98 7.81
N THR A 53 1.87 48.20 8.70
CA THR A 53 2.59 47.31 9.63
C THR A 53 2.23 45.85 9.36
N ARG A 54 3.24 44.98 9.35
CA ARG A 54 3.05 43.53 9.23
C ARG A 54 2.81 42.90 10.59
N ILE A 55 1.67 42.23 10.74
CA ILE A 55 1.24 41.56 11.96
C ILE A 55 1.34 40.05 11.77
N ARG A 56 2.10 39.37 12.64
CA ARG A 56 2.08 37.91 12.82
C ARG A 56 1.16 37.58 13.99
N LEU A 57 0.12 36.80 13.71
CA LEU A 57 -0.89 36.42 14.69
C LEU A 57 -0.26 35.59 15.80
N LEU A 58 -0.37 36.04 17.04
CA LEU A 58 0.15 35.33 18.21
C LEU A 58 -0.50 33.96 18.44
N ASN A 59 0.31 33.09 18.98
CA ASN A 59 -0.05 31.76 19.47
C ASN A 59 -0.61 30.73 18.49
N ILE A 60 -0.61 31.04 17.19
CA ILE A 60 -0.94 30.10 16.12
C ILE A 60 0.25 29.89 15.18
N ASP A 61 0.30 28.74 14.54
CA ASP A 61 1.17 28.47 13.40
C ASP A 61 0.36 27.79 12.29
N THR A 62 0.46 28.31 11.07
CA THR A 62 -0.33 27.85 9.92
C THR A 62 0.57 27.23 8.85
N PRO A 63 0.02 26.38 7.95
CA PRO A 63 0.82 25.78 6.92
C PRO A 63 1.50 26.84 6.03
N GLU A 64 2.79 26.66 5.80
CA GLU A 64 3.63 27.58 5.04
C GLU A 64 3.32 27.54 3.54
N MET A 65 3.17 28.74 2.95
CA MET A 65 2.80 28.91 1.55
C MET A 65 3.76 28.21 0.58
N GLY A 66 3.20 27.47 -0.38
CA GLY A 66 3.94 26.78 -1.44
C GLY A 66 4.77 25.58 -0.96
N LYS A 67 4.64 25.18 0.31
CA LYS A 67 5.37 24.05 0.90
C LYS A 67 4.46 23.04 1.60
N GLU A 68 3.49 23.52 2.36
CA GLU A 68 2.68 22.66 3.23
C GLU A 68 1.22 22.62 2.74
N CYS A 69 0.60 21.45 2.86
CA CYS A 69 -0.80 21.27 2.47
C CYS A 69 -1.72 22.17 3.32
N LEU A 70 -2.81 22.65 2.70
CA LEU A 70 -3.80 23.58 3.29
C LEU A 70 -3.33 25.02 3.51
N ALA A 71 -2.15 25.40 3.03
CA ALA A 71 -1.66 26.78 3.19
C ALA A 71 -2.56 27.81 2.49
N GLU A 72 -3.03 27.51 1.27
CA GLU A 72 -3.90 28.40 0.51
C GLU A 72 -5.30 28.48 1.13
N GLU A 73 -5.83 27.35 1.61
CA GLU A 73 -7.10 27.27 2.32
C GLU A 73 -7.06 28.04 3.64
N ALA A 74 -5.97 27.94 4.40
CA ALA A 74 -5.75 28.71 5.62
C ALA A 74 -5.74 30.22 5.34
N LYS A 75 -5.02 30.64 4.30
CA LYS A 75 -5.00 32.04 3.84
C LYS A 75 -6.38 32.52 3.42
N GLN A 76 -7.10 31.74 2.62
CA GLN A 76 -8.44 32.09 2.15
C GLN A 76 -9.43 32.20 3.30
N TYR A 77 -9.33 31.31 4.29
CA TYR A 77 -10.15 31.37 5.50
C TYR A 77 -9.87 32.65 6.30
N LEU A 78 -8.60 32.99 6.53
CA LEU A 78 -8.24 34.24 7.20
C LEU A 78 -8.74 35.47 6.43
N ALA A 79 -8.60 35.47 5.10
CA ALA A 79 -9.12 36.55 4.24
C ALA A 79 -10.65 36.65 4.25
N GLY A 80 -11.36 35.54 4.46
CA GLY A 80 -12.81 35.54 4.67
C GLY A 80 -13.23 36.15 6.00
N LEU A 81 -12.45 35.94 7.06
CA LEU A 81 -12.67 36.57 8.37
C LEU A 81 -12.33 38.07 8.36
N LEU A 82 -11.24 38.41 7.67
CA LEU A 82 -10.65 39.74 7.59
C LEU A 82 -10.54 40.25 6.13
N PRO A 83 -11.66 40.53 5.43
CA PRO A 83 -11.61 41.20 4.14
C PRO A 83 -10.85 42.53 4.22
N VAL A 84 -10.20 42.94 3.14
CA VAL A 84 -9.51 44.23 3.06
C VAL A 84 -10.47 45.37 3.45
N GLY A 85 -10.00 46.27 4.32
CA GLY A 85 -10.78 47.34 4.93
C GLY A 85 -11.45 46.97 6.25
N THR A 86 -11.34 45.71 6.71
CA THR A 86 -11.87 45.31 8.02
C THR A 86 -11.15 46.07 9.13
N VAL A 87 -11.92 46.70 10.01
CA VAL A 87 -11.40 47.32 11.24
C VAL A 87 -11.10 46.23 12.25
N VAL A 88 -9.90 46.27 12.83
CA VAL A 88 -9.44 45.31 13.83
C VAL A 88 -8.88 46.02 15.05
N THR A 89 -8.82 45.32 16.17
CA THR A 89 -8.09 45.75 17.36
C THR A 89 -6.90 44.80 17.56
N LEU A 90 -5.74 45.37 17.85
CA LEU A 90 -4.53 44.61 18.13
C LEU A 90 -4.28 44.59 19.64
N GLU A 91 -4.21 43.40 20.22
CA GLU A 91 -3.79 43.20 21.60
C GLU A 91 -2.42 42.54 21.64
N TYR A 92 -1.51 43.12 22.40
CA TYR A 92 -0.13 42.67 22.51
C TYR A 92 0.10 41.81 23.76
N ASP A 93 1.25 41.16 23.77
CA ASP A 93 1.78 40.39 24.91
C ASP A 93 3.20 40.89 25.25
N ASP A 94 3.93 40.15 26.09
CA ASP A 94 5.27 40.52 26.60
C ASP A 94 6.26 40.98 25.51
N GLU A 95 6.41 40.19 24.44
CA GLU A 95 7.26 40.48 23.29
C GLU A 95 6.43 40.99 22.11
N ARG A 96 6.76 42.20 21.62
CA ARG A 96 6.00 42.88 20.55
C ARG A 96 6.47 42.62 19.13
N GLU A 97 7.69 42.15 18.97
CA GLU A 97 8.28 41.90 17.66
C GLU A 97 9.01 40.56 17.65
N ASP A 98 8.95 39.86 16.53
CA ASP A 98 9.77 38.68 16.33
C ASP A 98 11.18 39.04 15.80
N LYS A 99 12.03 38.02 15.68
CA LYS A 99 13.40 38.17 15.13
C LYS A 99 13.47 38.66 13.67
N TYR A 100 12.34 38.73 12.97
CA TYR A 100 12.24 39.21 11.59
C TYR A 100 11.67 40.63 11.52
N GLY A 101 11.35 41.26 12.66
CA GLY A 101 10.76 42.59 12.74
C GLY A 101 9.27 42.62 12.44
N ARG A 102 8.56 41.48 12.49
CA ARG A 102 7.09 41.47 12.40
C ARG A 102 6.49 41.76 13.77
N THR A 103 5.44 42.57 13.80
CA THR A 103 4.70 42.86 15.03
C THR A 103 3.87 41.64 15.44
N LEU A 104 3.93 41.29 16.72
CA LEU A 104 3.23 40.15 17.31
C LEU A 104 1.96 40.62 18.02
N ALA A 105 0.79 40.14 17.57
CA ALA A 105 -0.48 40.52 18.20
C ALA A 105 -1.55 39.42 18.17
N GLY A 106 -2.43 39.45 19.17
CA GLY A 106 -3.78 38.92 19.06
C GLY A 106 -4.62 39.88 18.23
N VAL A 107 -5.25 39.37 17.17
CA VAL A 107 -6.07 40.17 16.26
C VAL A 107 -7.53 39.95 16.61
N PHE A 108 -8.22 41.04 16.96
CA PHE A 108 -9.64 41.03 17.30
C PHE A 108 -10.45 41.70 16.20
N LYS A 109 -11.55 41.06 15.83
CA LYS A 109 -12.64 41.69 15.07
C LYS A 109 -13.83 41.79 16.01
N GLU A 110 -14.19 43.01 16.38
CA GLU A 110 -15.14 43.28 17.46
C GLU A 110 -14.67 42.62 18.78
N SER A 111 -15.34 41.55 19.22
CA SER A 111 -14.97 40.78 20.42
C SER A 111 -14.41 39.39 20.12
N SER A 112 -14.30 39.02 18.84
CA SER A 112 -13.82 37.70 18.43
C SER A 112 -12.30 37.71 18.22
N LEU A 113 -11.60 36.81 18.90
CA LEU A 113 -10.19 36.55 18.65
C LEU A 113 -10.02 35.76 17.35
N ILE A 114 -9.48 36.40 16.33
CA ILE A 114 -9.27 35.80 15.01
C ILE A 114 -8.27 34.66 15.08
N ASN A 115 -7.23 34.77 15.91
CA ASN A 115 -6.23 33.73 16.11
C ASN A 115 -6.88 32.40 16.52
N ALA A 116 -7.80 32.44 17.50
CA ALA A 116 -8.57 31.27 17.91
C ALA A 116 -9.54 30.81 16.82
N SER A 117 -10.11 31.73 16.04
CA SER A 117 -11.01 31.39 14.93
C SER A 117 -10.32 30.60 13.81
N VAL A 118 -9.04 30.89 13.52
CA VAL A 118 -8.22 30.11 12.56
C VAL A 118 -7.94 28.71 13.10
N ALA A 119 -7.61 28.60 14.39
CA ALA A 119 -7.39 27.31 15.05
C ALA A 119 -8.68 26.47 15.14
N GLU A 120 -9.84 27.10 15.39
CA GLU A 120 -11.16 26.46 15.48
C GLU A 120 -11.59 25.78 14.18
N GLU A 121 -11.15 26.32 13.03
CA GLU A 121 -11.41 25.72 11.72
C GLU A 121 -10.32 24.71 11.32
N GLY A 122 -9.34 24.48 12.20
CA GLY A 122 -8.29 23.49 12.00
C GLY A 122 -7.24 23.91 10.99
N PHE A 123 -7.08 25.22 10.73
CA PHE A 123 -6.05 25.75 9.84
C PHE A 123 -4.77 26.17 10.56
N ALA A 124 -4.76 26.13 11.89
CA ALA A 124 -3.59 26.44 12.70
C ALA A 124 -3.36 25.40 13.80
N VAL A 125 -2.09 25.18 14.14
CA VAL A 125 -1.68 24.51 15.37
C VAL A 125 -1.33 25.53 16.46
N PRO A 126 -1.57 25.25 17.74
CA PRO A 126 -1.16 26.14 18.83
C PRO A 126 0.36 26.19 18.94
N MET A 127 0.94 27.39 18.97
CA MET A 127 2.38 27.60 19.12
C MET A 127 2.66 28.67 20.18
N LYS A 128 3.82 28.62 20.84
CA LYS A 128 4.29 29.73 21.70
C LYS A 128 5.38 30.49 20.98
N VAL A 129 5.33 31.82 21.04
CA VAL A 129 6.35 32.70 20.45
C VAL A 129 7.04 33.44 21.59
N GLY A 130 8.28 33.07 21.88
CA GLY A 130 9.00 33.62 23.04
C GLY A 130 8.25 33.37 24.35
N SER A 131 8.11 34.42 25.15
CA SER A 131 7.32 34.45 26.39
C SER A 131 5.81 34.65 26.18
N ASN A 132 5.36 34.93 24.95
CA ASN A 132 3.97 35.27 24.67
C ASN A 132 3.03 34.06 24.81
N THR A 133 2.14 34.13 25.81
CA THR A 133 1.19 33.06 26.15
C THR A 133 -0.24 33.55 26.43
N ARG A 134 -0.50 34.86 26.36
CA ARG A 134 -1.79 35.49 26.68
C ARG A 134 -2.98 34.83 25.98
N PHE A 135 -2.83 34.46 24.71
CA PHE A 135 -3.92 33.87 23.90
C PHE A 135 -3.81 32.34 23.76
N PHE A 136 -2.74 31.73 24.27
CA PHE A 136 -2.41 30.32 24.02
C PHE A 136 -3.50 29.37 24.53
N SER A 137 -4.08 29.63 25.71
CA SER A 137 -5.12 28.76 26.27
C SER A 137 -6.39 28.72 25.41
N GLU A 138 -6.80 29.87 24.87
CA GLU A 138 -7.99 29.98 24.03
C GLU A 138 -7.76 29.32 22.67
N VAL A 139 -6.60 29.60 22.05
CA VAL A 139 -6.17 28.97 20.81
C VAL A 139 -6.05 27.45 20.95
N SER A 140 -5.47 26.96 22.05
CA SER A 140 -5.35 25.51 22.29
C SER A 140 -6.70 24.85 22.41
N ALA A 141 -7.65 25.46 23.15
CA ALA A 141 -9.00 24.93 23.27
C ALA A 141 -9.74 24.92 21.92
N ALA A 142 -9.49 25.92 21.06
CA ALA A 142 -10.05 25.98 19.71
C ALA A 142 -9.47 24.88 18.80
N ALA A 143 -8.15 24.69 18.80
CA ALA A 143 -7.49 23.62 18.07
C ALA A 143 -7.96 22.23 18.52
N ASP A 144 -8.20 22.04 19.83
CA ASP A 144 -8.74 20.78 20.34
C ASP A 144 -10.15 20.50 19.84
N ARG A 145 -11.01 21.53 19.72
CA ARG A 145 -12.34 21.40 19.10
C ARG A 145 -12.24 21.08 17.61
N ALA A 146 -11.34 21.73 16.88
CA ALA A 146 -11.10 21.43 15.47
C ALA A 146 -10.63 19.98 15.26
N ARG A 147 -9.75 19.49 16.14
CA ARG A 147 -9.28 18.10 16.12
C ARG A 147 -10.41 17.11 16.40
N ALA A 148 -11.24 17.38 17.42
CA ALA A 148 -12.39 16.52 17.73
C ALA A 148 -13.44 16.52 16.62
N ALA A 149 -13.61 17.64 15.93
CA ALA A 149 -14.55 17.79 14.81
C ALA A 149 -13.99 17.30 13.46
N GLY A 150 -12.69 16.96 13.37
CA GLY A 150 -12.03 16.60 12.13
C GLY A 150 -12.10 17.74 11.10
N LYS A 151 -11.68 18.95 11.47
CA LYS A 151 -11.65 20.11 10.57
C LYS A 151 -10.23 20.43 10.08
N GLY A 152 -10.14 21.03 8.90
CA GLY A 152 -8.90 21.52 8.31
C GLY A 152 -7.84 20.43 8.24
N ILE A 153 -6.68 20.71 8.83
CA ILE A 153 -5.54 19.79 8.98
C ILE A 153 -5.96 18.42 9.53
N ASN A 154 -6.93 18.40 10.45
CA ASN A 154 -7.39 17.18 11.12
C ASN A 154 -8.34 16.32 10.27
N SER A 155 -8.83 16.83 9.13
CA SER A 155 -9.54 16.05 8.10
C SER A 155 -8.68 15.68 6.90
N ALA A 156 -7.45 16.19 6.83
CA ALA A 156 -6.60 16.00 5.68
C ALA A 156 -6.17 14.52 5.56
N GLY A 157 -6.19 13.98 4.35
CA GLY A 157 -5.77 12.61 4.13
C GLY A 157 -4.24 12.44 4.20
N PRO A 158 -3.75 11.20 4.06
CA PRO A 158 -2.33 10.91 4.11
C PRO A 158 -1.53 11.67 3.03
N GLU A 159 -2.14 12.07 1.92
CA GLU A 159 -1.52 12.93 0.91
C GLU A 159 -0.99 14.25 1.47
N CYS A 160 -1.71 14.87 2.41
CA CYS A 160 -1.29 16.09 3.07
C CYS A 160 -0.31 15.84 4.22
N SER A 161 -0.43 14.67 4.85
CA SER A 161 0.44 14.29 5.96
C SER A 161 1.88 14.08 5.52
N PHE A 162 2.13 13.48 4.34
CA PHE A 162 3.49 13.19 3.89
C PHE A 162 4.17 14.35 3.15
N GLY A 163 3.44 15.42 2.81
CA GLY A 163 3.95 16.73 2.36
C GLY A 163 4.65 16.78 0.99
N ASP A 164 5.27 15.69 0.56
CA ASP A 164 5.95 15.52 -0.72
C ASP A 164 5.34 14.33 -1.49
N ASP A 165 5.10 14.52 -2.79
CA ASP A 165 4.55 13.51 -3.69
C ASP A 165 5.39 12.22 -3.66
N SER A 166 6.72 12.34 -3.51
CA SER A 166 7.61 11.18 -3.49
C SER A 166 7.52 10.38 -2.20
N ALA A 167 7.37 11.06 -1.05
CA ALA A 167 7.16 10.43 0.24
C ALA A 167 5.78 9.73 0.29
N TYR A 168 4.75 10.41 -0.21
CA TYR A 168 3.41 9.84 -0.31
C TYR A 168 3.38 8.62 -1.24
N GLN A 169 4.04 8.68 -2.40
CA GLN A 169 4.14 7.53 -3.31
C GLN A 169 4.88 6.35 -2.64
N SER A 170 5.96 6.62 -1.91
CA SER A 170 6.69 5.58 -1.17
C SER A 170 5.81 4.90 -0.12
N PHE A 171 4.96 5.67 0.56
CA PHE A 171 3.96 5.13 1.49
C PHE A 171 2.94 4.25 0.76
N GLN A 172 2.42 4.71 -0.39
CA GLN A 172 1.45 3.96 -1.20
C GLN A 172 2.03 2.65 -1.74
N ASP A 173 3.27 2.66 -2.23
CA ASP A 173 3.94 1.47 -2.74
C ASP A 173 4.14 0.43 -1.63
N ALA A 174 4.55 0.88 -0.44
CA ALA A 174 4.69 0.02 0.73
C ALA A 174 3.33 -0.58 1.14
N ARG A 175 2.27 0.24 1.17
CA ARG A 175 0.90 -0.20 1.45
C ARG A 175 0.38 -1.21 0.43
N SER A 176 0.62 -0.98 -0.86
CA SER A 176 0.23 -1.91 -1.93
C SER A 176 0.96 -3.24 -1.81
N ALA A 177 2.27 -3.23 -1.50
CA ALA A 177 3.04 -4.45 -1.29
C ALA A 177 2.48 -5.30 -0.13
N VAL A 178 2.09 -4.65 0.99
CA VAL A 178 1.44 -5.32 2.12
C VAL A 178 0.08 -5.88 1.72
N TYR A 179 -0.74 -5.08 1.04
CA TYR A 179 -2.07 -5.51 0.60
C TYR A 179 -2.01 -6.73 -0.33
N GLU A 180 -1.20 -6.66 -1.39
CA GLU A 180 -1.07 -7.75 -2.35
C GLU A 180 -0.51 -9.02 -1.71
N ALA A 181 0.48 -8.89 -0.81
CA ALA A 181 0.98 -10.03 -0.06
C ALA A 181 -0.08 -10.64 0.85
N ARG A 182 -0.97 -9.84 1.44
CA ARG A 182 -2.09 -10.33 2.26
C ARG A 182 -3.10 -11.15 1.45
N GLN A 183 -3.38 -10.73 0.22
CA GLN A 183 -4.31 -11.41 -0.70
C GLN A 183 -3.70 -12.68 -1.33
N PHE A 184 -2.38 -12.85 -1.26
CA PHE A 184 -1.73 -14.06 -1.75
C PHE A 184 -2.03 -15.24 -0.80
N HIS A 185 -2.45 -16.36 -1.37
CA HIS A 185 -2.73 -17.59 -0.64
C HIS A 185 -2.00 -18.76 -1.31
N PHE A 186 -1.21 -19.49 -0.52
CA PHE A 186 -0.67 -20.77 -0.96
C PHE A 186 -1.78 -21.80 -1.17
N ASN A 187 -1.64 -22.62 -2.19
CA ASN A 187 -2.44 -23.83 -2.39
C ASN A 187 -1.61 -25.08 -2.07
N ASP A 188 -2.29 -26.20 -1.81
CA ASP A 188 -1.67 -27.47 -1.38
C ASP A 188 -0.76 -28.13 -2.44
N MET A 189 -0.62 -27.53 -3.63
CA MET A 189 0.14 -28.10 -4.74
C MET A 189 1.61 -27.62 -4.80
N TRP A 190 1.96 -26.54 -4.09
CA TRP A 190 3.34 -26.05 -3.91
C TRP A 190 4.20 -26.07 -5.19
N ASN A 191 3.64 -25.58 -6.31
CA ASN A 191 4.36 -25.54 -7.58
C ASN A 191 5.41 -24.40 -7.62
N ASP A 192 6.33 -24.47 -8.58
CA ASP A 192 7.43 -23.49 -8.70
C ASP A 192 6.91 -22.05 -8.88
N GLU A 193 5.82 -21.88 -9.64
CA GLU A 193 5.20 -20.57 -9.86
C GLU A 193 4.69 -19.94 -8.56
N GLN A 194 4.02 -20.72 -7.69
CA GLN A 194 3.52 -20.24 -6.40
C GLN A 194 4.67 -19.88 -5.47
N LEU A 195 5.74 -20.67 -5.45
CA LEU A 195 6.92 -20.39 -4.63
C LEU A 195 7.65 -19.13 -5.08
N ASP A 196 7.80 -18.93 -6.39
CA ASP A 196 8.44 -17.72 -6.92
C ASP A 196 7.58 -16.47 -6.67
N LYS A 197 6.24 -16.58 -6.77
CA LYS A 197 5.33 -15.50 -6.36
C LYS A 197 5.45 -15.19 -4.87
N ALA A 198 5.47 -16.20 -4.00
CA ALA A 198 5.64 -16.00 -2.56
C ALA A 198 6.96 -15.31 -2.22
N ARG A 199 8.06 -15.74 -2.85
CA ARG A 199 9.39 -15.09 -2.70
C ARG A 199 9.37 -13.65 -3.20
N SER A 200 8.68 -13.38 -4.31
CA SER A 200 8.49 -12.02 -4.84
C SER A 200 7.74 -11.14 -3.84
N HIS A 201 6.63 -11.63 -3.26
CA HIS A 201 5.91 -10.93 -2.20
C HIS A 201 6.80 -10.69 -0.96
N ALA A 202 7.51 -11.71 -0.48
CA ALA A 202 8.43 -11.58 0.66
C ALA A 202 9.53 -10.53 0.42
N THR A 203 10.05 -10.46 -0.81
CA THR A 203 11.04 -9.44 -1.23
C THR A 203 10.42 -8.05 -1.24
N ARG A 204 9.22 -7.89 -1.81
CA ARG A 204 8.50 -6.60 -1.82
C ARG A 204 8.16 -6.12 -0.42
N LEU A 205 7.80 -7.01 0.50
CA LEU A 205 7.59 -6.67 1.91
C LEU A 205 8.89 -6.20 2.59
N ALA A 206 10.04 -6.80 2.26
CA ALA A 206 11.33 -6.32 2.76
C ALA A 206 11.66 -4.91 2.25
N ILE A 207 11.38 -4.63 0.97
CA ILE A 207 11.53 -3.29 0.39
C ILE A 207 10.56 -2.30 1.05
N ALA A 208 9.30 -2.69 1.25
CA ALA A 208 8.30 -1.87 1.92
C ALA A 208 8.75 -1.48 3.34
N LYS A 209 9.30 -2.42 4.12
CA LYS A 209 9.87 -2.13 5.45
C LYS A 209 11.00 -1.10 5.38
N LEU A 210 11.90 -1.21 4.41
CA LEU A 210 12.97 -0.23 4.22
C LEU A 210 12.43 1.14 3.82
N ALA A 211 11.40 1.20 2.98
CA ALA A 211 10.73 2.44 2.61
C ALA A 211 10.08 3.09 3.84
N VAL A 212 9.39 2.32 4.68
CA VAL A 212 8.81 2.83 5.94
C VAL A 212 9.90 3.39 6.86
N THR A 213 11.02 2.71 7.04
CA THR A 213 12.14 3.25 7.84
C THR A 213 12.70 4.57 7.28
N LYS A 214 12.73 4.73 5.96
CA LYS A 214 13.13 6.00 5.34
C LYS A 214 12.11 7.11 5.60
N LEU A 215 10.81 6.79 5.52
CA LEU A 215 9.73 7.73 5.84
C LEU A 215 9.79 8.16 7.31
N GLU A 216 9.99 7.22 8.24
CA GLU A 216 10.18 7.53 9.68
C GLU A 216 11.35 8.50 9.88
N LYS A 217 12.44 8.34 9.13
CA LYS A 217 13.58 9.27 9.18
C LYS A 217 13.23 10.64 8.60
N ALA A 218 12.56 10.68 7.45
CA ALA A 218 12.14 11.93 6.82
C ALA A 218 11.19 12.72 7.74
N MET A 219 10.28 12.04 8.44
CA MET A 219 9.41 12.65 9.45
C MET A 219 10.18 13.30 10.61
N ALA A 220 11.30 12.72 11.02
CA ALA A 220 12.13 13.32 12.07
C ALA A 220 12.76 14.65 11.63
N GLU A 221 12.92 14.87 10.33
CA GLU A 221 13.50 16.07 9.71
C GLU A 221 12.44 17.12 9.32
N GLN A 222 11.15 16.85 9.55
CA GLN A 222 10.04 17.77 9.23
C GLN A 222 10.04 19.06 10.06
N SER A 223 9.27 20.05 9.59
CA SER A 223 9.03 21.31 10.31
C SER A 223 8.33 21.06 11.65
N GLU A 224 8.46 21.99 12.60
CA GLU A 224 7.74 21.90 13.87
C GLU A 224 6.21 21.93 13.66
N PHE A 225 5.74 22.72 12.69
CA PHE A 225 4.35 22.70 12.24
C PHE A 225 3.92 21.29 11.83
N GLN A 226 4.65 20.64 10.90
CA GLN A 226 4.31 19.31 10.41
C GLN A 226 4.31 18.25 11.51
N LYS A 227 5.25 18.32 12.46
CA LYS A 227 5.29 17.40 13.61
C LYS A 227 4.07 17.54 14.50
N GLU A 228 3.64 18.78 14.78
CA GLU A 228 2.46 19.03 15.61
C GLU A 228 1.16 18.69 14.86
N ALA A 229 1.08 19.04 13.58
CA ALA A 229 -0.08 18.84 12.71
C ALA A 229 -0.31 17.34 12.37
N PHE A 230 0.73 16.65 11.93
CA PHE A 230 0.62 15.33 11.30
C PHE A 230 1.43 14.22 12.01
N GLY A 231 2.38 14.58 12.87
CA GLY A 231 3.37 13.64 13.42
C GLY A 231 2.77 12.42 14.11
N LYS A 232 1.68 12.61 14.87
CA LYS A 232 1.00 11.50 15.57
C LYS A 232 0.33 10.52 14.59
N GLU A 233 -0.36 11.05 13.58
CA GLU A 233 -1.08 10.21 12.61
C GLU A 233 -0.11 9.50 11.67
N GLN A 234 0.91 10.21 11.17
CA GLN A 234 1.97 9.59 10.38
C GLN A 234 2.68 8.47 11.15
N ALA A 235 3.04 8.69 12.42
CA ALA A 235 3.72 7.69 13.24
C ALA A 235 2.88 6.44 13.41
N LYS A 236 1.57 6.61 13.66
CA LYS A 236 0.62 5.51 13.73
C LYS A 236 0.52 4.74 12.41
N LEU A 237 0.32 5.44 11.29
CA LEU A 237 0.21 4.82 9.97
C LEU A 237 1.48 4.03 9.59
N LEU A 238 2.66 4.58 9.87
CA LEU A 238 3.92 3.92 9.58
C LEU A 238 4.18 2.73 10.51
N ASP A 239 3.87 2.85 11.81
CA ASP A 239 4.04 1.75 12.76
C ASP A 239 3.13 0.56 12.41
N GLU A 240 1.85 0.82 12.12
CA GLU A 240 0.89 -0.19 11.66
C GLU A 240 1.37 -0.85 10.36
N LEU A 241 1.80 -0.06 9.37
CA LEU A 241 2.27 -0.59 8.09
C LEU A 241 3.56 -1.42 8.24
N LYS A 242 4.50 -0.98 9.08
CA LYS A 242 5.76 -1.68 9.36
C LYS A 242 5.52 -3.00 10.09
N LYS A 243 4.61 -3.00 11.05
CA LYS A 243 4.16 -4.20 11.76
C LYS A 243 3.54 -5.20 10.77
N ASP A 244 2.57 -4.76 9.99
CA ASP A 244 1.88 -5.57 9.00
C ASP A 244 2.85 -6.19 7.97
N ALA A 245 3.78 -5.39 7.47
CA ALA A 245 4.80 -5.85 6.55
C ALA A 245 5.74 -6.90 7.19
N THR A 246 6.07 -6.73 8.47
CA THR A 246 6.93 -7.66 9.22
C THR A 246 6.23 -8.98 9.45
N GLU A 247 5.05 -8.96 10.05
CA GLU A 247 4.28 -10.16 10.38
C GLU A 247 3.96 -10.97 9.11
N ARG A 248 3.53 -10.30 8.03
CA ARG A 248 3.21 -11.01 6.80
C ARG A 248 4.45 -11.58 6.12
N LYS A 249 5.59 -10.88 6.16
CA LYS A 249 6.84 -11.40 5.59
C LYS A 249 7.28 -12.66 6.34
N GLU A 250 7.27 -12.62 7.66
CA GLU A 250 7.63 -13.78 8.48
C GLU A 250 6.69 -14.97 8.25
N SER A 251 5.38 -14.72 8.03
CA SER A 251 4.44 -15.78 7.62
C SER A 251 4.83 -16.40 6.29
N LEU A 252 5.07 -15.57 5.27
CA LEU A 252 5.49 -16.06 3.95
C LEU A 252 6.83 -16.81 4.01
N ASP A 253 7.80 -16.33 4.78
CA ASP A 253 9.09 -17.03 4.93
C ASP A 253 8.90 -18.43 5.56
N ARG A 254 8.02 -18.56 6.57
CA ARG A 254 7.67 -19.85 7.18
C ARG A 254 6.96 -20.78 6.18
N GLU A 255 5.98 -20.24 5.44
CA GLU A 255 5.26 -20.98 4.39
C GLU A 255 6.24 -21.47 3.31
N ILE A 256 7.14 -20.62 2.83
CA ILE A 256 8.18 -20.97 1.84
C ILE A 256 9.13 -22.05 2.39
N SER A 257 9.56 -21.95 3.66
CA SER A 257 10.43 -22.98 4.27
C SER A 257 9.72 -24.33 4.31
N SER A 258 8.50 -24.37 4.85
CA SER A 258 7.68 -25.58 4.93
C SER A 258 7.43 -26.20 3.55
N ALA A 259 7.19 -25.36 2.53
CA ALA A 259 7.03 -25.79 1.15
C ALA A 259 8.25 -26.56 0.64
N ASN A 260 9.43 -25.98 0.83
CA ASN A 260 10.67 -26.53 0.29
C ASN A 260 11.00 -27.85 0.98
N GLU A 261 10.81 -27.92 2.30
CA GLU A 261 10.98 -29.16 3.08
C GLU A 261 10.04 -30.28 2.60
N GLU A 262 8.75 -29.99 2.38
CA GLU A 262 7.79 -30.99 1.89
C GLU A 262 8.14 -31.46 0.47
N ARG A 263 8.59 -30.55 -0.41
CA ARG A 263 9.01 -30.88 -1.78
C ARG A 263 10.29 -31.71 -1.80
N GLU A 264 11.26 -31.38 -0.95
CA GLU A 264 12.49 -32.17 -0.82
C GLU A 264 12.16 -33.59 -0.33
N LYS A 265 11.26 -33.71 0.65
CA LYS A 265 10.77 -35.01 1.12
C LYS A 265 10.09 -35.81 -0.01
N LYS A 266 9.16 -35.20 -0.76
CA LYS A 266 8.49 -35.86 -1.89
C LYS A 266 9.49 -36.30 -2.97
N ARG A 267 10.46 -35.44 -3.32
CA ARG A 267 11.52 -35.79 -4.30
C ARG A 267 12.39 -36.94 -3.80
N ALA A 268 12.72 -36.98 -2.51
CA ALA A 268 13.48 -38.07 -1.91
C ALA A 268 12.69 -39.39 -1.90
N GLU A 269 11.38 -39.34 -1.60
CA GLU A 269 10.47 -40.48 -1.66
C GLU A 269 10.32 -41.01 -3.10
N GLU A 270 10.12 -40.13 -4.08
CA GLU A 270 10.04 -40.49 -5.51
C GLU A 270 11.36 -41.09 -6.02
N GLU A 271 12.51 -40.53 -5.62
CA GLU A 271 13.82 -41.07 -5.97
C GLU A 271 14.06 -42.45 -5.33
N ALA A 272 13.68 -42.62 -4.07
CA ALA A 272 13.75 -43.91 -3.39
C ALA A 272 12.85 -44.96 -4.05
N ALA A 273 11.61 -44.58 -4.40
CA ALA A 273 10.69 -45.43 -5.14
C ALA A 273 11.22 -45.81 -6.52
N ARG A 274 11.83 -44.85 -7.24
CA ARG A 274 12.48 -45.11 -8.54
C ARG A 274 13.63 -46.11 -8.41
N LYS A 275 14.52 -45.92 -7.41
CA LYS A 275 15.64 -46.85 -7.13
C LYS A 275 15.13 -48.23 -6.73
N ALA A 276 14.09 -48.31 -5.90
CA ALA A 276 13.46 -49.57 -5.51
C ALA A 276 12.83 -50.30 -6.71
N ALA A 277 12.14 -49.58 -7.59
CA ALA A 277 11.55 -50.14 -8.81
C ALA A 277 12.62 -50.58 -9.82
N GLU A 278 13.77 -49.92 -9.88
CA GLU A 278 14.90 -50.33 -10.71
C GLU A 278 15.58 -51.60 -10.16
N THR A 279 15.81 -51.66 -8.84
CA THR A 279 16.38 -52.86 -8.19
C THR A 279 15.45 -54.07 -8.31
N ALA A 280 14.13 -53.89 -8.13
CA ALA A 280 13.16 -54.95 -8.36
C ALA A 280 13.18 -55.46 -9.81
N ARG A 281 13.25 -54.56 -10.79
CA ARG A 281 13.34 -54.93 -12.22
C ARG A 281 14.62 -55.71 -12.53
N ARG A 282 15.76 -55.32 -11.97
CA ARG A 282 17.03 -56.05 -12.15
C ARG A 282 16.96 -57.44 -11.53
N ALA A 283 16.44 -57.57 -10.31
CA ALA A 283 16.26 -58.85 -9.65
C ALA A 283 15.32 -59.79 -10.44
N GLU A 284 14.25 -59.25 -11.02
CA GLU A 284 13.34 -60.01 -11.89
C GLU A 284 14.04 -60.49 -13.17
N GLN A 285 14.83 -59.63 -13.83
CA GLN A 285 15.61 -59.99 -15.01
C GLN A 285 16.65 -61.08 -14.69
N GLU A 286 17.36 -60.95 -13.56
CA GLU A 286 18.32 -61.97 -13.09
C GLU A 286 17.62 -63.30 -12.80
N ALA A 287 16.46 -63.28 -12.15
CA ALA A 287 15.67 -64.49 -11.90
C ALA A 287 15.19 -65.16 -13.20
N GLN A 288 14.79 -64.37 -14.20
CA GLN A 288 14.42 -64.89 -15.52
C GLN A 288 15.61 -65.49 -16.27
N GLN A 289 16.81 -64.91 -16.16
CA GLN A 289 18.04 -65.44 -16.76
C GLN A 289 18.57 -66.69 -16.04
N ALA A 290 18.37 -66.78 -14.72
CA ALA A 290 18.76 -67.93 -13.91
C ALA A 290 17.77 -69.11 -13.99
N ALA A 291 16.61 -68.93 -14.62
CA ALA A 291 15.65 -70.01 -14.81
C ALA A 291 16.25 -71.09 -15.73
N PRO A 292 16.36 -72.36 -15.29
CA PRO A 292 16.95 -73.42 -16.10
C PRO A 292 16.17 -73.59 -17.40
N ALA A 293 16.90 -73.71 -18.52
CA ALA A 293 16.29 -73.97 -19.83
C ALA A 293 15.36 -75.18 -19.72
N TYR A 294 14.09 -74.99 -20.05
CA TYR A 294 13.08 -76.06 -20.03
C TYR A 294 13.53 -77.19 -20.96
N GLN A 295 14.05 -78.28 -20.38
CA GLN A 295 14.32 -79.51 -21.12
C GLN A 295 12.99 -80.21 -21.35
N ALA A 296 12.43 -80.05 -22.55
CA ALA A 296 11.25 -80.80 -22.96
C ALA A 296 11.54 -82.30 -22.81
N PRO A 297 10.65 -83.09 -22.18
CA PRO A 297 10.84 -84.53 -22.08
C PRO A 297 10.95 -85.13 -23.48
N ALA A 298 11.93 -86.02 -23.66
CA ALA A 298 12.17 -86.70 -24.93
C ALA A 298 10.87 -87.32 -25.45
N ALA A 299 10.50 -87.00 -26.70
CA ALA A 299 9.32 -87.55 -27.33
C ALA A 299 9.38 -89.10 -27.30
N PRO A 300 8.29 -89.80 -26.94
CA PRO A 300 8.29 -91.25 -26.97
C PRO A 300 8.51 -91.74 -28.41
N ALA A 301 9.38 -92.73 -28.58
CA ALA A 301 9.69 -93.34 -29.86
C ALA A 301 8.39 -93.85 -30.55
N PRO A 302 8.23 -93.68 -31.87
CA PRO A 302 7.04 -94.12 -32.57
C PRO A 302 6.90 -95.64 -32.49
N SER A 303 5.86 -96.11 -31.81
CA SER A 303 5.46 -97.52 -31.83
C SER A 303 4.77 -97.81 -33.17
N ASN A 304 5.51 -98.33 -34.14
CA ASN A 304 4.88 -98.88 -35.35
C ASN A 304 4.03 -100.09 -34.94
N PRO A 305 2.70 -100.09 -35.20
CA PRO A 305 1.86 -101.23 -34.85
C PRO A 305 2.32 -102.46 -35.61
N VAL A 306 2.65 -103.52 -34.86
CA VAL A 306 3.03 -104.82 -35.41
C VAL A 306 1.90 -105.35 -36.29
N ASP A 307 2.22 -105.64 -37.55
CA ASP A 307 1.26 -106.18 -38.51
C ASP A 307 1.13 -107.71 -38.35
N ASN A 308 -0.11 -108.15 -38.13
CA ASN A 308 -0.48 -109.54 -37.84
C ASN A 308 -0.86 -110.35 -39.11
N TYR A 309 -0.59 -109.82 -40.30
CA TYR A 309 -0.92 -110.45 -41.59
C TYR A 309 -0.36 -111.87 -41.76
N THR A 310 -1.21 -112.89 -41.89
CA THR A 310 -0.80 -114.30 -41.93
C THR A 310 -0.50 -114.86 -43.34
N GLY A 311 -0.62 -114.04 -44.40
CA GLY A 311 -0.31 -114.46 -45.77
C GLY A 311 1.19 -114.45 -46.12
N CYS A 312 1.52 -114.61 -47.40
CA CYS A 312 2.91 -114.63 -47.86
C CYS A 312 3.58 -113.25 -47.73
N ARG A 313 4.81 -113.25 -47.21
CA ARG A 313 5.59 -112.06 -46.88
C ARG A 313 6.89 -112.06 -47.67
N ALA A 314 7.23 -110.95 -48.32
CA ALA A 314 8.54 -110.71 -48.88
C ALA A 314 9.37 -109.86 -47.92
N TYR A 315 10.57 -110.33 -47.57
CA TYR A 315 11.50 -109.61 -46.69
C TYR A 315 12.66 -108.94 -47.45
N ASN A 316 12.76 -109.16 -48.77
CA ASN A 316 13.71 -108.49 -49.66
C ASN A 316 13.12 -108.42 -51.09
N GLY A 317 13.84 -107.79 -52.01
CA GLY A 317 13.43 -107.62 -53.39
C GLY A 317 12.87 -106.23 -53.67
N ASN A 318 12.41 -106.01 -54.91
CA ASN A 318 11.89 -104.71 -55.34
C ASN A 318 10.42 -104.53 -54.95
N TYR A 319 10.15 -104.56 -53.64
CA TYR A 319 8.83 -104.36 -53.04
C TYR A 319 8.86 -103.20 -52.05
N ALA A 320 7.73 -102.50 -51.88
CA ALA A 320 7.58 -101.48 -50.86
C ALA A 320 7.35 -102.15 -49.49
N MET A 321 8.33 -102.06 -48.59
CA MET A 321 8.32 -102.70 -47.27
C MET A 321 7.52 -101.89 -46.25
N THR A 322 6.20 -101.87 -46.41
CA THR A 322 5.28 -100.99 -45.67
C THR A 322 4.77 -101.57 -44.35
N SER A 323 5.09 -102.82 -44.03
CA SER A 323 4.59 -103.52 -42.84
C SER A 323 5.74 -104.05 -41.96
N ILE A 324 5.53 -104.16 -40.64
CA ILE A 324 6.54 -104.67 -39.71
C ILE A 324 6.02 -105.91 -39.00
N ASP A 325 6.80 -107.00 -39.00
CA ASP A 325 6.41 -108.23 -38.32
C ASP A 325 6.59 -108.15 -36.80
N LYS A 326 6.11 -109.17 -36.08
CA LYS A 326 6.25 -109.27 -34.61
C LYS A 326 7.69 -109.30 -34.09
N LYS A 327 8.68 -109.43 -34.97
CA LYS A 327 10.12 -109.38 -34.67
C LYS A 327 10.74 -108.04 -35.09
N GLY A 328 9.94 -107.05 -35.48
CA GLY A 328 10.42 -105.73 -35.89
C GLY A 328 11.00 -105.69 -37.31
N ARG A 329 10.83 -106.74 -38.12
CA ARG A 329 11.40 -106.78 -39.48
C ARG A 329 10.41 -106.22 -40.49
N PRO A 330 10.83 -105.27 -41.35
CA PRO A 330 9.98 -104.74 -42.40
C PRO A 330 9.77 -105.82 -43.48
N TYR A 331 8.55 -105.91 -44.00
CA TYR A 331 8.16 -106.83 -45.06
C TYR A 331 7.07 -106.21 -45.95
N ALA A 332 6.93 -106.75 -47.16
CA ALA A 332 5.82 -106.48 -48.07
C ALA A 332 4.85 -107.66 -48.09
N LYS A 333 3.54 -107.39 -48.16
CA LYS A 333 2.52 -108.41 -48.35
C LYS A 333 2.50 -108.79 -49.82
N ILE A 334 2.61 -110.08 -50.12
CA ILE A 334 2.60 -110.57 -51.50
C ILE A 334 1.53 -111.65 -51.65
N ASP A 335 1.00 -111.76 -52.86
CA ASP A 335 0.20 -112.92 -53.25
C ASP A 335 1.08 -114.18 -53.27
N CYS A 336 0.60 -115.25 -52.65
CA CYS A 336 1.40 -116.47 -52.45
C CYS A 336 1.74 -117.21 -53.74
N THR A 337 0.99 -117.00 -54.82
CA THR A 337 1.15 -117.73 -56.08
C THR A 337 1.91 -116.90 -57.11
N THR A 338 1.52 -115.64 -57.28
CA THR A 338 2.05 -114.73 -58.30
C THR A 338 3.25 -113.93 -57.82
N ARG A 339 3.48 -113.85 -56.50
CA ARG A 339 4.50 -113.00 -55.84
C ARG A 339 4.38 -111.51 -56.17
N VAL A 340 3.22 -111.06 -56.64
CA VAL A 340 2.93 -109.63 -56.83
C VAL A 340 2.62 -109.00 -55.47
N GLN A 341 3.06 -107.76 -55.25
CA GLN A 341 2.74 -107.03 -54.03
C GLN A 341 1.25 -106.71 -53.95
N ILE A 342 0.67 -106.94 -52.79
CA ILE A 342 -0.73 -106.67 -52.48
C ILE A 342 -0.81 -105.69 -51.32
N GLY A 343 -1.57 -104.60 -51.51
CA GLY A 343 -1.72 -103.56 -50.50
C GLY A 343 -0.67 -102.46 -50.58
#